data_AF-A0A418V9N3-F1
#
_entry.id   AF-A0A418V9N3-F1
#
_cell.length_a   1.000
_cell.length_b   1.000
_cell.length_c   1.000
_cell.angle_alpha   90.00
_cell.angle_beta   90.00
_cell.angle_gamma   90.00
#
_symmetry.space_group_name_H-M   'P 1'
#
loop_
_entity.id
_entity.type
_entity.pdbx_description
1 polymer ?
#
loop_
_entity_poly.entity_id
_entity_poly.type
_entity_poly.pdbx_seq_one_letter_code
_entity_poly.pdbx_strand_id
1 'polypeptide(L)'
;MNYAATLAVVVMLAFMFPVSVRLAAQLGVPEALTASVLGAVVIFTLAAYGVRWQVNRHSARLALLAQAREQVQADPENPRAYFVNGEHLGAMLLRLGRRREAAEVIDRYARLGGARESEIVALQEALGTAERRQRRAREAAAKKQAGQAPPRS
;
A
#
# COMPACT_ATOMS: atom_id res chain seq x y z
N MET A 1 4.94 5.48 4.88
CA MET A 1 5.04 5.12 6.31
C MET A 1 6.24 4.21 6.45
N ASN A 2 7.14 4.48 7.41
CA ASN A 2 8.35 3.67 7.60
C ASN A 2 7.96 2.30 8.17
N TYR A 3 7.87 1.29 7.30
CA TYR A 3 7.59 -0.11 7.66
C TYR A 3 8.56 -0.66 8.71
N ALA A 4 9.80 -0.18 8.71
CA ALA A 4 10.80 -0.50 9.74
C ALA A 4 10.40 -0.02 11.13
N ALA A 5 9.79 1.17 11.25
CA ALA A 5 9.37 1.73 12.53
C ALA A 5 8.18 0.97 13.11
N THR A 6 7.21 0.60 12.27
CA THR A 6 6.07 -0.22 12.70
C THR A 6 6.51 -1.64 13.07
N LEU A 7 7.45 -2.23 12.33
CA LEU A 7 8.00 -3.56 12.66
C LEU A 7 8.77 -3.52 13.99
N ALA A 8 9.59 -2.50 14.20
CA ALA A 8 10.34 -2.31 15.44
C ALA A 8 9.40 -2.15 16.65
N VAL A 9 8.30 -1.40 16.52
CA VAL A 9 7.30 -1.24 17.59
C VAL A 9 6.59 -2.57 17.89
N VAL A 10 6.23 -3.34 16.86
CA VAL A 10 5.59 -4.67 17.05
C VAL A 10 6.55 -5.65 17.71
N VAL A 11 7.82 -5.69 17.27
CA VAL A 11 8.85 -6.55 17.87
C VAL A 11 9.13 -6.13 19.31
N MET A 12 9.26 -4.84 19.59
CA MET A 12 9.49 -4.31 20.92
C MET A 12 8.32 -4.62 21.87
N LEU A 13 7.08 -4.48 21.42
CA LEU A 13 5.90 -4.87 22.19
C LEU A 13 5.82 -6.38 22.42
N ALA A 14 6.13 -7.20 21.41
CA ALA A 14 6.17 -8.66 21.53
C ALA A 14 7.25 -9.13 22.51
N PHE A 15 8.34 -8.39 22.65
CA PHE A 15 9.43 -8.71 23.58
C PHE A 15 9.18 -8.20 25.00
N MET A 16 8.58 -7.00 25.14
CA MET A 16 8.30 -6.41 26.44
C MET A 16 7.11 -7.06 27.13
N PHE A 17 6.10 -7.50 26.39
CA PHE A 17 4.88 -8.07 26.96
C PHE A 17 5.10 -9.32 27.84
N PRO A 18 5.87 -10.35 27.43
CA PRO A 18 6.18 -11.51 28.28
C PRO A 18 6.99 -11.14 29.54
N VAL A 19 7.87 -10.14 29.41
CA VAL A 19 8.70 -9.64 30.52
C VAL A 19 7.83 -8.93 31.55
N SER A 20 6.91 -8.07 31.10
CA SER A 20 5.92 -7.40 31.96
C SER A 20 5.02 -8.41 32.69
N VAL A 21 4.57 -9.46 31.99
CA VAL A 21 3.74 -10.52 32.58
C VAL A 21 4.51 -11.34 33.62
N ARG A 22 5.79 -11.66 33.37
CA ARG A 22 6.63 -12.37 34.35
C ARG A 22 6.92 -11.54 35.60
N LEU A 23 7.18 -10.24 35.43
CA LEU A 23 7.36 -9.31 36.56
C LEU A 23 6.07 -9.17 37.39
N ALA A 24 4.91 -9.10 36.74
CA ALA A 24 3.62 -9.03 37.41
C ALA A 24 3.26 -10.33 38.15
N ALA A 25 3.64 -11.50 37.61
CA ALA A 25 3.40 -12.80 38.25
C ALA A 25 4.22 -12.99 39.54
N GLN A 26 5.42 -12.41 39.61
CA GLN A 26 6.24 -12.40 40.84
C GLN A 26 5.66 -11.51 41.94
N LEU A 27 4.70 -10.63 41.60
CA LEU A 27 4.04 -9.71 42.53
C LEU A 27 2.68 -10.23 43.07
N GLY A 28 2.25 -11.45 42.68
CA GLY A 28 1.14 -12.18 43.31
C GLY A 28 -0.24 -11.53 43.21
N VAL A 29 -0.86 -11.50 42.01
CA VAL A 29 -2.13 -10.80 41.76
C VAL A 29 -3.24 -11.76 41.27
N PRO A 30 -4.54 -11.49 41.57
CA PRO A 30 -5.67 -12.44 41.55
C PRO A 30 -6.32 -12.61 40.17
N GLU A 31 -7.40 -13.42 40.06
CA GLU A 31 -8.19 -13.77 38.85
C GLU A 31 -8.32 -12.71 37.74
N ALA A 32 -8.36 -11.41 38.09
CA ALA A 32 -8.28 -10.29 37.14
C ALA A 32 -7.05 -10.36 36.21
N LEU A 33 -5.95 -10.99 36.63
CA LEU A 33 -4.76 -11.25 35.81
C LEU A 33 -5.03 -12.27 34.71
N THR A 34 -5.79 -13.33 34.97
CA THR A 34 -6.10 -14.32 33.94
C THR A 34 -6.96 -13.71 32.83
N ALA A 35 -7.94 -12.89 33.20
CA ALA A 35 -8.75 -12.12 32.26
C ALA A 35 -7.91 -11.10 31.47
N SER A 36 -6.96 -10.43 32.14
CA SER A 36 -6.06 -9.46 31.49
C SER A 36 -5.08 -10.13 30.52
N VAL A 37 -4.53 -11.30 30.88
CA VAL A 37 -3.64 -12.08 30.03
C VAL A 37 -4.40 -12.64 28.83
N LEU A 38 -5.60 -13.20 29.02
CA LEU A 38 -6.45 -13.66 27.92
C LEU A 38 -6.82 -12.51 26.98
N GLY A 39 -7.22 -11.36 27.53
CA GLY A 39 -7.52 -10.17 26.75
C GLY A 39 -6.31 -9.71 25.91
N ALA A 40 -5.12 -9.68 26.51
CA ALA A 40 -3.92 -9.32 25.80
C ALA A 40 -3.51 -10.33 24.72
N VAL A 41 -3.67 -11.64 24.96
CA VAL A 41 -3.44 -12.69 23.94
C VAL A 41 -4.43 -12.55 22.77
N VAL A 42 -5.70 -12.28 23.05
CA VAL A 42 -6.72 -12.05 22.01
C VAL A 42 -6.40 -10.80 21.19
N ILE A 43 -6.06 -9.69 21.84
CA ILE A 43 -5.69 -8.45 21.15
C ILE A 43 -4.41 -8.68 20.31
N PHE A 44 -3.42 -9.38 20.85
CA PHE A 44 -2.19 -9.69 20.15
C PHE A 44 -2.43 -10.58 18.92
N THR A 45 -3.24 -11.62 19.05
CA THR A 45 -3.58 -12.51 17.93
C THR A 45 -4.38 -11.80 16.85
N LEU A 46 -5.35 -10.95 17.23
CA LEU A 46 -6.08 -10.10 16.29
C LEU A 46 -5.15 -9.11 15.57
N ALA A 47 -4.22 -8.47 16.30
CA ALA A 47 -3.25 -7.56 15.71
C ALA A 47 -2.32 -8.30 14.73
N ALA A 48 -1.78 -9.46 15.13
CA ALA A 48 -0.92 -10.29 14.28
C ALA A 48 -1.67 -10.76 13.03
N TYR A 49 -2.94 -11.17 13.17
CA TYR A 49 -3.77 -11.57 12.05
C TYR A 49 -4.06 -10.40 11.10
N GLY A 50 -4.39 -9.23 11.64
CA GLY A 50 -4.62 -8.01 10.86
C GLY A 50 -3.39 -7.60 10.04
N VAL A 51 -2.20 -7.64 10.65
CA VAL A 51 -0.93 -7.37 9.97
C VAL A 51 -0.69 -8.41 8.87
N ARG A 52 -0.83 -9.70 9.17
CA ARG A 52 -0.63 -10.78 8.19
C ARG A 52 -1.59 -10.64 7.00
N TRP A 53 -2.85 -10.32 7.26
CA TRP A 53 -3.85 -10.08 6.22
C TRP A 53 -3.49 -8.87 5.36
N GLN A 54 -3.06 -7.77 5.98
CA GLN A 54 -2.65 -6.56 5.26
C GLN A 54 -1.42 -6.81 4.37
N VAL A 55 -0.42 -7.53 4.89
CA VAL A 55 0.78 -7.90 4.14
C VAL A 55 0.42 -8.82 2.99
N ASN A 56 -0.34 -9.89 3.23
CA ASN A 56 -0.77 -10.81 2.17
C ASN A 56 -1.54 -10.10 1.05
N ARG A 57 -2.43 -9.18 1.41
CA ARG A 57 -3.17 -8.37 0.43
C ARG A 57 -2.25 -7.47 -0.40
N HIS A 58 -1.21 -6.90 0.22
CA HIS A 58 -0.24 -6.08 -0.49
C HIS A 58 0.64 -6.92 -1.41
N SER A 59 1.16 -8.05 -0.91
CA SER A 59 1.97 -9.00 -1.68
C SER A 59 1.20 -9.56 -2.87
N ALA A 60 -0.08 -9.92 -2.71
CA ALA A 60 -0.92 -10.39 -3.81
C ALA A 60 -1.07 -9.34 -4.93
N ARG A 61 -1.23 -8.06 -4.57
CA ARG A 61 -1.28 -6.96 -5.56
C ARG A 61 0.04 -6.76 -6.29
N LEU A 62 1.16 -6.92 -5.60
CA LEU A 62 2.48 -6.84 -6.22
C LEU A 62 2.76 -8.05 -7.12
N ALA A 63 2.33 -9.24 -6.73
CA ALA A 63 2.44 -10.45 -7.53
C ALA A 63 1.66 -10.33 -8.85
N LEU A 64 0.41 -9.83 -8.80
CA LEU A 64 -0.38 -9.57 -10.01
C LEU A 64 0.29 -8.54 -10.93
N LEU A 65 0.90 -7.50 -10.36
CA LEU A 65 1.65 -6.52 -11.14
C LEU A 65 2.92 -7.11 -11.76
N ALA A 66 3.61 -8.00 -11.04
CA ALA A 66 4.78 -8.70 -11.56
C ALA A 66 4.39 -9.62 -12.74
N GLN A 67 3.32 -10.39 -12.59
CA GLN A 67 2.76 -11.21 -13.64
C GLN A 67 2.37 -10.38 -14.88
N ALA A 68 1.67 -9.27 -14.67
CA ALA A 68 1.29 -8.37 -15.77
C ALA A 68 2.49 -7.78 -16.50
N ARG A 69 3.59 -7.51 -15.79
CA ARG A 69 4.83 -7.06 -16.42
C ARG A 69 5.51 -8.15 -17.22
N GLU A 70 5.59 -9.34 -16.67
CA GLU A 70 6.18 -10.50 -17.34
C GLU A 70 5.42 -10.82 -18.63
N GLN A 71 4.08 -10.78 -18.59
CA GLN A 71 3.23 -10.98 -19.76
C GLN A 71 3.45 -9.92 -20.84
N VAL A 72 3.51 -8.63 -20.46
CA VAL A 72 3.81 -7.54 -21.42
C VAL A 72 5.24 -7.61 -21.94
N GLN A 73 6.20 -8.12 -21.15
CA GLN A 73 7.58 -8.32 -21.61
C GLN A 73 7.69 -9.48 -22.59
N ALA A 74 6.90 -10.54 -22.41
CA ALA A 74 6.86 -11.68 -23.31
C ALA A 74 6.32 -11.28 -24.69
N ASP A 75 5.19 -10.55 -24.72
CA ASP A 75 4.53 -10.14 -25.96
C ASP A 75 4.19 -8.63 -25.96
N PRO A 76 5.18 -7.74 -26.18
CA PRO A 76 4.99 -6.29 -26.06
C PRO A 76 4.10 -5.68 -27.14
N GLU A 77 3.96 -6.35 -28.29
CA GLU A 77 3.16 -5.89 -29.42
C GLU A 77 1.70 -6.32 -29.34
N ASN A 78 1.36 -7.25 -28.44
CA ASN A 78 0.01 -7.77 -28.31
C ASN A 78 -0.81 -6.91 -27.32
N PRO A 79 -1.88 -6.22 -27.76
CA PRO A 79 -2.72 -5.41 -26.87
C PRO A 79 -3.32 -6.21 -25.71
N ARG A 80 -3.60 -7.51 -25.93
CA ARG A 80 -4.17 -8.38 -24.88
C ARG A 80 -3.18 -8.68 -23.76
N ALA A 81 -1.87 -8.59 -24.03
CA ALA A 81 -0.84 -8.82 -23.03
C ALA A 81 -0.86 -7.76 -21.91
N TYR A 82 -1.41 -6.58 -22.18
CA TYR A 82 -1.53 -5.48 -21.22
C TYR A 82 -2.68 -5.67 -20.22
N PHE A 83 -3.50 -6.71 -20.38
CA PHE A 83 -4.60 -7.03 -19.49
C PHE A 83 -4.34 -8.33 -18.73
N VAL A 84 -4.50 -8.27 -17.41
CA VAL A 84 -4.45 -9.44 -16.53
C VAL A 84 -5.72 -9.48 -15.71
N ASN A 85 -6.46 -10.59 -15.79
CA ASN A 85 -7.76 -10.77 -15.12
C ASN A 85 -8.77 -9.63 -15.42
N GLY A 86 -8.73 -9.07 -16.63
CA GLY A 86 -9.59 -7.97 -17.05
C GLY A 86 -9.17 -6.58 -16.54
N GLU A 87 -8.05 -6.46 -15.82
CA GLU A 87 -7.50 -5.16 -15.39
C GLU A 87 -6.24 -4.81 -16.22
N HIS A 88 -6.19 -3.57 -16.71
CA HIS A 88 -5.07 -3.06 -17.50
C HIS A 88 -3.84 -2.75 -16.61
N LEU A 89 -2.64 -3.09 -17.06
CA LEU A 89 -1.38 -2.83 -16.33
C LEU A 89 -1.23 -1.34 -15.94
N GLY A 90 -1.60 -0.43 -16.83
CA GLY A 90 -1.61 1.01 -16.54
C GLY A 90 -2.54 1.38 -15.37
N ALA A 91 -3.71 0.75 -15.25
CA ALA A 91 -4.64 0.99 -14.16
C ALA A 91 -4.09 0.44 -12.82
N MET A 92 -3.45 -0.74 -12.84
CA MET A 92 -2.76 -1.30 -11.67
C MET A 92 -1.65 -0.36 -11.18
N LEU A 93 -0.85 0.19 -12.11
CA LEU A 93 0.22 1.14 -11.80
C LEU A 93 -0.32 2.44 -11.19
N LEU A 94 -1.44 2.98 -11.71
CA LEU A 94 -2.08 4.16 -11.15
C LEU A 94 -2.56 3.94 -9.70
N ARG A 95 -3.12 2.76 -9.40
CA ARG A 95 -3.56 2.40 -8.03
C ARG A 95 -2.40 2.32 -7.03
N LEU A 96 -1.21 1.96 -7.50
CA LEU A 96 0.01 1.92 -6.69
C LEU A 96 0.74 3.27 -6.65
N GLY A 97 0.22 4.30 -7.31
CA GLY A 97 0.83 5.63 -7.38
C GLY A 97 2.01 5.74 -8.34
N ARG A 98 2.29 4.71 -9.15
CA ARG A 98 3.39 4.65 -10.13
C ARG A 98 3.00 5.29 -11.45
N ARG A 99 2.74 6.60 -11.41
CA ARG A 99 2.10 7.33 -12.52
C ARG A 99 2.96 7.51 -13.76
N ARG A 100 4.27 7.75 -13.59
CA ARG A 100 5.20 7.90 -14.72
C ARG A 100 5.20 6.62 -15.55
N GLU A 101 5.38 5.49 -14.88
CA GLU A 101 5.33 4.18 -15.52
C GLU A 101 3.94 3.86 -16.10
N ALA A 102 2.87 4.26 -15.42
CA ALA A 102 1.52 4.10 -15.97
C ALA A 102 1.35 4.88 -17.28
N ALA A 103 1.83 6.12 -17.34
CA ALA A 103 1.76 6.97 -18.53
C ALA A 103 2.56 6.35 -19.69
N GLU A 104 3.77 5.87 -19.44
CA GLU A 104 4.59 5.19 -20.45
C GLU A 104 3.92 3.93 -21.00
N VAL A 105 3.31 3.13 -20.12
CA VAL A 105 2.57 1.92 -20.51
C VAL A 105 1.33 2.26 -21.32
N ILE A 106 0.56 3.27 -20.91
CA ILE A 106 -0.66 3.70 -21.62
C ILE A 106 -0.29 4.30 -23.00
N ASP A 107 0.76 5.10 -23.08
CA ASP A 107 1.24 5.67 -24.35
C ASP A 107 1.71 4.58 -25.31
N ARG A 108 2.45 3.58 -24.80
CA ARG A 108 2.85 2.42 -25.60
C ARG A 108 1.64 1.62 -26.09
N TYR A 109 0.67 1.35 -25.21
CA TYR A 109 -0.55 0.64 -25.56
C TYR A 109 -1.36 1.37 -26.65
N ALA A 110 -1.47 2.69 -26.56
CA ALA A 110 -2.18 3.51 -27.56
C ALA A 110 -1.55 3.42 -28.96
N ARG A 111 -0.24 3.15 -29.06
CA ARG A 111 0.48 3.03 -30.34
C ARG A 111 0.32 1.67 -31.02
N LEU A 112 -0.21 0.65 -30.33
CA LEU A 112 -0.29 -0.73 -30.86
C LEU A 112 -1.40 -0.95 -31.90
N GLY A 113 -2.26 0.05 -32.17
CA GLY A 113 -3.26 0.00 -33.26
C GLY A 113 -4.41 -1.01 -33.10
N GLY A 114 -4.32 -1.94 -32.14
CA GLY A 114 -5.36 -2.94 -31.82
C GLY A 114 -6.13 -2.67 -30.52
N ALA A 115 -5.85 -1.54 -29.87
CA ALA A 115 -6.53 -1.09 -28.65
C ALA A 115 -7.86 -0.42 -29.01
N ARG A 116 -8.92 -0.65 -28.22
CA ARG A 116 -10.18 0.07 -28.41
C ARG A 116 -10.01 1.52 -27.96
N GLU A 117 -10.38 2.47 -28.82
CA GLU A 117 -10.28 3.91 -28.55
C GLU A 117 -10.95 4.29 -27.21
N SER A 118 -12.11 3.70 -26.91
CA SER A 118 -12.82 3.91 -25.64
C SER A 118 -12.01 3.51 -24.41
N GLU A 119 -11.18 2.47 -24.50
CA GLU A 119 -10.33 2.02 -23.41
C GLU A 119 -9.14 2.96 -23.21
N ILE A 120 -8.54 3.43 -24.30
CA ILE A 120 -7.44 4.40 -24.27
C ILE A 120 -7.92 5.69 -23.60
N VAL A 121 -9.08 6.22 -24.02
CA VAL A 121 -9.68 7.42 -23.43
C VAL A 121 -9.94 7.24 -21.94
N ALA A 122 -10.52 6.11 -21.53
CA ALA A 122 -10.76 5.81 -20.11
C ALA A 122 -9.46 5.75 -19.29
N LEU A 123 -8.39 5.18 -19.84
CA LEU A 123 -7.08 5.11 -19.21
C LEU A 123 -6.42 6.49 -19.08
N GLN A 124 -6.51 7.31 -20.13
CA GLN A 124 -6.01 8.68 -20.11
C GLN A 124 -6.78 9.57 -19.12
N GLU A 125 -8.10 9.40 -19.04
CA GLU A 125 -8.92 10.11 -18.04
C GLU A 125 -8.55 9.67 -16.61
N ALA A 126 -8.35 8.37 -16.38
CA ALA A 126 -7.87 7.85 -15.10
C ALA A 126 -6.50 8.44 -14.73
N LEU A 127 -5.58 8.56 -15.69
CA LEU A 127 -4.28 9.22 -15.50
C LEU A 127 -4.46 10.70 -15.14
N GLY A 128 -5.27 11.45 -15.89
CA GLY A 128 -5.54 12.87 -15.64
C GLY A 128 -6.16 13.14 -14.27
N THR A 129 -7.14 12.33 -13.84
CA THR A 129 -7.73 12.44 -12.50
C THR A 129 -6.73 12.11 -11.39
N ALA A 130 -5.82 11.16 -11.62
CA ALA A 130 -4.74 10.88 -10.70
C ALA A 130 -3.82 12.11 -10.61
N GLU A 131 -3.33 12.66 -11.72
CA GLU A 131 -2.45 13.83 -11.76
C GLU A 131 -3.00 15.02 -10.98
N ARG A 132 -4.27 15.39 -11.22
CA ARG A 132 -4.95 16.46 -10.50
C ARG A 132 -4.94 16.23 -8.99
N ARG A 133 -5.19 15.00 -8.52
CA ARG A 133 -5.15 14.66 -7.09
C ARG A 133 -3.76 14.88 -6.47
N GLN A 134 -2.68 14.61 -7.19
CA GLN A 134 -1.33 14.83 -6.66
C GLN A 134 -0.93 16.29 -6.70
N ARG A 135 -1.32 17.06 -7.72
CA ARG A 135 -1.09 18.50 -7.73
C ARG A 135 -1.73 19.14 -6.50
N ARG A 136 -3.00 18.83 -6.23
CA ARG A 136 -3.71 19.27 -5.00
C ARG A 136 -3.01 18.83 -3.73
N ALA A 137 -2.55 17.58 -3.66
CA ALA A 137 -1.82 17.08 -2.49
C ALA A 137 -0.49 17.81 -2.26
N ARG A 138 0.25 18.12 -3.33
CA ARG A 138 1.50 18.89 -3.28
C ARG A 138 1.25 20.33 -2.86
N GLU A 139 0.23 20.98 -3.42
CA GLU A 139 -0.18 22.34 -3.04
C GLU A 139 -0.60 22.41 -1.57
N ALA A 140 -1.38 21.43 -1.09
CA ALA A 140 -1.76 21.34 0.31
C ALA A 140 -0.54 21.13 1.24
N ALA A 141 0.43 20.32 0.83
CA ALA A 141 1.67 20.12 1.57
C ALA A 141 2.54 21.40 1.61
N ALA A 142 2.67 22.09 0.47
CA ALA A 142 3.40 23.34 0.37
C ALA A 142 2.76 24.44 1.23
N LYS A 143 1.43 24.54 1.25
CA LYS A 143 0.69 25.50 2.10
C LYS A 143 0.90 25.21 3.60
N LYS A 144 0.95 23.93 4.00
CA LYS A 144 1.27 23.54 5.39
C LYS A 144 2.70 23.93 5.79
N GLN A 145 3.67 23.77 4.89
CA GLN A 145 5.05 24.17 5.14
C GLN A 145 5.21 25.69 5.22
N ALA A 146 4.54 26.44 4.35
CA ALA A 146 4.55 27.91 4.37
C ALA A 146 3.91 28.50 5.63
N GLY A 147 2.89 27.85 6.19
CA GLY A 147 2.24 28.26 7.45
C GLY A 147 3.02 27.89 8.72
N GLN A 148 4.09 27.09 8.63
CA GLN A 148 4.95 26.70 9.76
C GLN A 148 6.24 27.52 9.88
N ALA A 149 6.50 28.45 8.95
CA ALA A 149 7.64 29.35 9.05
C ALA A 149 7.37 30.41 10.15
N PRO A 150 8.18 30.50 11.23
CA PRO A 150 7.99 31.53 12.24
C PRO A 150 8.23 32.92 11.62
N PRO A 151 7.54 33.97 12.10
CA PRO A 151 7.81 35.33 11.67
C PRO A 151 9.28 35.64 11.94
N ARG A 152 9.99 36.11 10.91
CA ARG A 152 11.34 36.66 11.09
C ARG A 152 11.20 37.92 11.95
N SER A 153 11.57 37.80 13.22
CA SER A 153 11.78 38.91 14.15
C SER A 153 12.96 39.76 13.71
#